data_AF-A0A409YW91-F1
#
_entry.id   AF-A0A409YW91-F1
#
_cell.length_a   1.000
_cell.length_b   1.000
_cell.length_c   1.000
_cell.angle_alpha   90.00
_cell.angle_beta   90.00
_cell.angle_gamma   90.00
#
_symmetry.space_group_name_H-M   'P 1'
#
loop_
_entity.id
_entity.type
_entity.pdbx_description
1 polymer ?
#
loop_
_entity_poly.entity_id
_entity_poly.type
_entity_poly.pdbx_seq_one_letter_code
_entity_poly.pdbx_strand_id
1 'polypeptide(L)'
;MVFSRLTSLVTLALGALSVNAAITKSVTCPSGHVTANQACCVLFPIVDNLLQAQLFDGGECGEEAHSALRLSFHDAIGFSIHGGKGGGADGSVLVFNVTENAFHANSGIEEITDEQFPVWQASGLSAGDFVHLAAAVGTANCPGAPRLKFMFGRPPPLAPAADLTVPEPTDTVDSIIARFADAGFSIEEGIALLSSHTVAAADEIDTTIPGTPFDSTPFTFDTQFFLETLLVGNQFPGTGPHAGEVESPLAGEMRLQSDARLARDPRTACFWQAMINNQQRMVTQFETVMAKLQVLGQDVSKMVDCSDVIPVPPKLANPIIKFPATFSQKDVQVSCPQLPFPKLATVAGPAPTVAPVGSTSRALLEASKSTRLAMAFSRLTTLIALALGALTANAGITKSVVCPTGHITANKACCVLFPVVENLLQAQLFDGGECGEEAHSALRLSFHDAIGFSKHGGKGGGADGSVLVFNVTENAFHANSGIEEITDEQFPVWQASGLTAGDFVHLAAAVGTANCPGAPRLKFMFGRPPPLAPAADLTVPEPTDSVDSIIARFADAGFS
;
A
#
# COMPACT_ATOMS: atom_id res chain seq x y z
N MET A 1 33.76 78.90 -13.85
CA MET A 1 34.64 77.71 -13.87
C MET A 1 33.93 76.65 -13.03
N VAL A 2 33.32 75.56 -13.51
CA VAL A 2 33.55 74.62 -14.63
C VAL A 2 33.69 73.22 -14.00
N PHE A 3 32.86 72.29 -14.50
CA PHE A 3 32.74 70.82 -14.27
C PHE A 3 32.14 70.33 -12.93
N SER A 4 31.25 69.33 -12.83
CA SER A 4 30.30 68.55 -13.66
C SER A 4 30.22 67.13 -13.04
N ARG A 5 29.09 66.43 -13.23
CA ARG A 5 28.87 64.96 -13.14
C ARG A 5 28.43 64.47 -11.74
N LEU A 6 27.40 63.64 -11.55
CA LEU A 6 26.53 62.87 -12.46
C LEU A 6 25.28 62.50 -11.63
N THR A 7 24.08 62.97 -11.98
CA THR A 7 22.81 62.37 -11.49
C THR A 7 22.12 61.76 -12.70
N SER A 8 22.23 60.44 -12.81
CA SER A 8 21.60 59.65 -13.85
C SER A 8 20.09 59.59 -13.65
N LEU A 9 19.38 60.09 -14.66
CA LEU A 9 18.03 59.66 -15.02
C LEU A 9 18.08 58.17 -15.38
N VAL A 10 17.47 57.31 -14.55
CA VAL A 10 17.05 55.96 -14.93
C VAL A 10 15.55 55.87 -14.71
N THR A 11 14.85 56.16 -15.80
CA THR A 11 13.56 55.58 -16.25
C THR A 11 12.69 54.82 -15.25
N LEU A 12 11.49 55.36 -15.04
CA LEU A 12 10.27 54.59 -14.77
C LEU A 12 10.16 53.45 -15.80
N ALA A 13 10.39 52.23 -15.34
CA ALA A 13 9.82 51.03 -15.92
C ALA A 13 9.36 50.16 -14.74
N LEU A 14 8.19 50.49 -14.17
CA LEU A 14 7.41 49.50 -13.45
C LEU A 14 6.93 48.48 -14.50
N GLY A 15 7.81 47.53 -14.81
CA GLY A 15 7.41 46.30 -15.46
C GLY A 15 6.45 45.60 -14.51
N ALA A 16 5.17 45.57 -14.88
CA ALA A 16 4.26 44.55 -14.40
C ALA A 16 4.94 43.20 -14.69
N LEU A 17 5.51 42.58 -13.67
CA LEU A 17 5.73 41.14 -13.69
C LEU A 17 4.33 40.54 -13.68
N SER A 18 3.79 40.35 -14.88
CA SER A 18 2.74 39.39 -15.15
C SER A 18 3.25 38.05 -14.63
N VAL A 19 2.87 37.71 -13.40
CA VAL A 19 2.74 36.32 -13.00
C VAL A 19 1.80 35.71 -14.02
N ASN A 20 2.35 34.99 -14.99
CA ASN A 20 1.61 33.94 -15.67
C ASN A 20 1.33 32.88 -14.60
N ALA A 21 0.38 33.15 -13.70
CA ALA A 21 -0.41 32.09 -13.13
C ALA A 21 -1.09 31.45 -14.34
N ALA A 22 -0.48 30.39 -14.87
CA ALA A 22 -1.18 29.51 -15.79
C ALA A 22 -2.50 29.21 -15.09
N ILE A 23 -3.61 29.64 -15.68
CA ILE A 23 -4.95 29.27 -15.23
C ILE A 23 -4.98 27.76 -15.42
N THR A 24 -4.56 27.01 -14.40
CA THR A 24 -4.79 25.58 -14.33
C THR A 24 -6.30 25.46 -14.34
N LYS A 25 -6.85 24.97 -15.46
CA LYS A 25 -8.28 24.76 -15.58
C LYS A 25 -8.67 23.77 -14.50
N SER A 26 -9.30 24.26 -13.44
CA SER A 26 -9.87 23.43 -12.41
C SER A 26 -10.98 22.59 -13.00
N VAL A 27 -10.98 21.31 -12.67
CA VAL A 27 -11.96 20.33 -13.07
C VAL A 27 -12.85 20.02 -11.87
N THR A 28 -14.17 20.17 -12.03
CA THR A 28 -15.13 19.70 -11.04
C THR A 28 -15.50 18.26 -11.34
N CYS A 29 -15.18 17.36 -10.43
CA CYS A 29 -15.43 15.93 -10.54
C CYS A 29 -16.92 15.60 -10.33
N PRO A 30 -17.40 14.43 -10.78
CA PRO A 30 -18.77 13.97 -10.53
C PRO A 30 -19.13 13.88 -9.03
N SER A 31 -18.14 13.68 -8.17
CA SER A 31 -18.26 13.68 -6.70
C SER A 31 -18.45 15.08 -6.09
N GLY A 32 -18.31 16.15 -6.88
CA GLY A 32 -18.34 17.54 -6.42
C GLY A 32 -16.97 18.10 -6.01
N HIS A 33 -15.96 17.25 -5.86
CA HIS A 33 -14.57 17.65 -5.61
C HIS A 33 -13.97 18.43 -6.79
N VAL A 34 -12.92 19.22 -6.51
CA VAL A 34 -12.21 20.01 -7.51
C VAL A 34 -10.75 19.60 -7.57
N THR A 35 -10.24 19.36 -8.77
CA THR A 35 -8.84 18.98 -9.02
C THR A 35 -8.28 19.75 -10.22
N ALA A 36 -6.95 19.83 -10.34
CA ALA A 36 -6.25 20.36 -11.49
C ALA A 36 -6.31 19.42 -12.71
N ASN A 37 -6.62 18.13 -12.54
CA ASN A 37 -6.64 17.16 -13.63
C ASN A 37 -7.81 16.16 -13.53
N GLN A 38 -8.59 16.04 -14.61
CA GLN A 38 -9.73 15.11 -14.71
C GLN A 38 -9.38 13.66 -14.38
N ALA A 39 -8.15 13.20 -14.66
CA ALA A 39 -7.72 11.85 -14.34
C ALA A 39 -7.76 11.56 -12.83
N CYS A 40 -7.56 12.58 -11.99
CA CYS A 40 -7.56 12.44 -10.52
C CYS A 40 -8.98 12.27 -9.94
N CYS A 41 -10.04 12.54 -10.71
CA CYS A 41 -11.42 12.48 -10.21
C CYS A 41 -11.82 11.08 -9.70
N VAL A 42 -11.23 10.01 -10.23
CA VAL A 42 -11.50 8.63 -9.80
C VAL A 42 -10.99 8.36 -8.38
N LEU A 43 -10.02 9.13 -7.91
CA LEU A 43 -9.35 8.91 -6.64
C LEU A 43 -10.17 9.43 -5.45
N PHE A 44 -10.97 10.48 -5.61
CA PHE A 44 -11.74 11.04 -4.49
C PHE A 44 -12.68 10.04 -3.80
N PRO A 45 -13.51 9.25 -4.53
CA PRO A 45 -14.34 8.24 -3.88
C PRO A 45 -13.51 7.14 -3.18
N ILE A 46 -12.32 6.83 -3.67
CA ILE A 46 -11.39 5.86 -3.07
C ILE A 46 -10.83 6.42 -1.77
N VAL A 47 -10.34 7.66 -1.79
CA VAL A 47 -9.85 8.36 -0.59
C VAL A 47 -10.97 8.46 0.46
N ASP A 48 -12.14 8.97 0.09
CA ASP A 48 -13.21 9.25 1.06
C ASP A 48 -13.88 7.97 1.61
N ASN A 49 -14.16 6.98 0.75
CA ASN A 49 -15.04 5.85 1.12
C ASN A 49 -14.32 4.52 1.32
N LEU A 50 -13.09 4.38 0.80
CA LEU A 50 -12.29 3.17 0.99
C LEU A 50 -11.18 3.45 2.00
N LEU A 51 -10.24 4.35 1.68
CA LEU A 51 -9.08 4.61 2.54
C LEU A 51 -9.50 5.18 3.89
N GLN A 52 -10.19 6.34 3.90
CA GLN A 52 -10.56 6.97 5.18
C GLN A 52 -11.55 6.14 5.98
N ALA A 53 -12.57 5.57 5.33
CA ALA A 53 -13.67 4.91 6.03
C ALA A 53 -13.40 3.44 6.41
N GLN A 54 -12.56 2.73 5.64
CA GLN A 54 -12.35 1.28 5.83
C GLN A 54 -10.93 0.93 6.25
N LEU A 55 -9.92 1.71 5.84
CA LEU A 55 -8.52 1.44 6.18
C LEU A 55 -8.02 2.26 7.37
N PHE A 56 -8.39 3.54 7.48
CA PHE A 56 -7.86 4.46 8.50
C PHE A 56 -8.85 4.83 9.61
N ASP A 57 -9.79 3.95 9.94
CA ASP A 57 -10.71 4.11 11.08
C ASP A 57 -11.47 5.45 11.15
N GLY A 58 -11.77 6.07 10.00
CA GLY A 58 -12.40 7.38 9.93
C GLY A 58 -11.43 8.56 9.89
N GLY A 59 -10.17 8.31 9.53
CA GLY A 59 -9.11 9.29 9.37
C GLY A 59 -8.26 9.53 10.60
N GLU A 60 -8.01 8.47 11.35
CA GLU A 60 -7.10 8.50 12.49
C GLU A 60 -5.65 8.36 12.01
N CYS A 61 -4.73 9.00 12.74
CA CYS A 61 -3.31 8.68 12.69
C CYS A 61 -3.10 7.48 13.63
N GLY A 62 -3.52 6.30 13.17
CA GLY A 62 -3.48 5.05 13.93
C GLY A 62 -2.45 4.07 13.38
N GLU A 63 -2.54 2.82 13.83
CA GLU A 63 -1.62 1.75 13.42
C GLU A 63 -1.61 1.57 11.90
N GLU A 64 -2.78 1.57 11.29
CA GLU A 64 -2.98 1.37 9.86
C GLU A 64 -2.38 2.52 9.04
N ALA A 65 -2.41 3.76 9.57
CA ALA A 65 -1.76 4.91 8.94
C ALA A 65 -0.24 4.83 9.04
N HIS A 66 0.30 4.41 10.19
CA HIS A 66 1.74 4.20 10.40
C HIS A 66 2.26 3.09 9.49
N SER A 67 1.55 1.96 9.48
CA SER A 67 1.87 0.79 8.69
C SER A 67 1.73 1.04 7.18
N ALA A 68 0.77 1.86 6.72
CA ALA A 68 0.72 2.28 5.32
C ALA A 68 1.93 3.13 4.90
N LEU A 69 2.39 4.03 5.77
CA LEU A 69 3.61 4.80 5.52
C LEU A 69 4.85 3.88 5.44
N ARG A 70 4.99 2.95 6.40
CA ARG A 70 6.03 1.91 6.39
C ARG A 70 6.00 1.10 5.10
N LEU A 71 4.84 0.56 4.72
CA LEU A 71 4.67 -0.28 3.54
C LEU A 71 5.18 0.40 2.26
N SER A 72 4.93 1.70 2.11
CA SER A 72 5.42 2.45 0.94
C SER A 72 6.94 2.59 0.86
N PHE A 73 7.64 2.56 2.00
CA PHE A 73 9.10 2.50 2.02
C PHE A 73 9.59 1.12 1.61
N HIS A 74 8.98 0.06 2.15
CA HIS A 74 9.35 -1.32 1.85
C HIS A 74 9.14 -1.66 0.37
N ASP A 75 8.04 -1.19 -0.23
CA ASP A 75 7.79 -1.29 -1.68
C ASP A 75 8.90 -0.58 -2.48
N ALA A 76 9.14 0.71 -2.18
CA ALA A 76 9.98 1.53 -3.03
C ALA A 76 11.50 1.28 -2.90
N ILE A 77 12.01 0.98 -1.70
CA ILE A 77 13.46 0.94 -1.43
C ILE A 77 14.17 -0.28 -2.03
N GLY A 78 13.39 -1.28 -2.48
CA GLY A 78 13.85 -2.39 -3.31
C GLY A 78 14.53 -1.97 -4.62
N PHE A 79 14.39 -0.71 -5.03
CA PHE A 79 14.99 -0.14 -6.24
C PHE A 79 16.52 0.04 -6.18
N SER A 80 17.20 -0.12 -7.32
CA SER A 80 18.62 0.23 -7.48
C SER A 80 18.85 1.08 -8.72
N ILE A 81 19.65 2.14 -8.61
CA ILE A 81 20.10 2.94 -9.76
C ILE A 81 21.02 2.16 -10.71
N HIS A 82 21.49 0.97 -10.29
CA HIS A 82 22.29 0.06 -11.08
C HIS A 82 21.47 -1.12 -11.66
N GLY A 83 20.17 -1.21 -11.33
CA GLY A 83 19.28 -2.28 -11.74
C GLY A 83 19.50 -3.61 -10.99
N GLY A 84 18.73 -4.65 -11.35
CA GLY A 84 18.91 -6.01 -10.83
C GLY A 84 18.44 -6.23 -9.38
N LYS A 85 17.62 -5.33 -8.85
CA LYS A 85 16.94 -5.47 -7.55
C LYS A 85 15.42 -5.55 -7.79
N GLY A 86 14.63 -4.58 -7.37
CA GLY A 86 13.20 -4.46 -7.65
C GLY A 86 12.84 -3.30 -8.58
N GLY A 87 11.55 -3.20 -8.94
CA GLY A 87 11.00 -2.12 -9.76
C GLY A 87 10.72 -0.82 -8.99
N GLY A 88 10.88 -0.83 -7.67
CA GLY A 88 10.73 0.35 -6.82
C GLY A 88 9.29 0.59 -6.42
N ALA A 89 8.82 1.82 -6.58
CA ALA A 89 7.49 2.24 -6.17
C ALA A 89 6.41 1.69 -7.13
N ASP A 90 6.21 0.38 -7.18
CA ASP A 90 5.39 -0.33 -8.17
C ASP A 90 4.29 -1.23 -7.55
N GLY A 91 4.26 -1.39 -6.23
CA GLY A 91 3.30 -2.22 -5.50
C GLY A 91 3.63 -3.71 -5.54
N SER A 92 4.87 -4.09 -5.86
CA SER A 92 5.32 -5.48 -5.82
C SER A 92 5.07 -6.13 -4.46
N VAL A 93 5.13 -5.34 -3.37
CA VAL A 93 4.86 -5.83 -2.01
C VAL A 93 3.43 -6.34 -1.81
N LEU A 94 2.44 -5.85 -2.59
CA LEU A 94 1.07 -6.38 -2.56
C LEU A 94 0.88 -7.51 -3.58
N VAL A 95 1.46 -7.39 -4.77
CA VAL A 95 1.28 -8.37 -5.86
C VAL A 95 2.03 -9.67 -5.59
N PHE A 96 3.24 -9.57 -5.07
CA PHE A 96 4.12 -10.70 -4.76
C PHE A 96 4.29 -10.84 -3.24
N ASN A 97 3.22 -10.57 -2.49
CA ASN A 97 3.24 -10.57 -1.02
C ASN A 97 3.79 -11.88 -0.44
N VAL A 98 3.47 -13.05 -1.00
CA VAL A 98 4.01 -14.35 -0.57
C VAL A 98 5.54 -14.36 -0.57
N THR A 99 6.15 -13.79 -1.61
CA THR A 99 7.61 -13.75 -1.74
C THR A 99 8.20 -12.68 -0.85
N GLU A 100 7.68 -11.46 -0.91
CA GLU A 100 8.28 -10.32 -0.21
C GLU A 100 8.04 -10.36 1.30
N ASN A 101 6.90 -10.84 1.76
CA ASN A 101 6.61 -11.01 3.19
C ASN A 101 7.49 -12.10 3.83
N ALA A 102 8.08 -13.01 3.05
CA ALA A 102 9.01 -14.00 3.58
C ALA A 102 10.39 -13.41 3.93
N PHE A 103 10.68 -12.16 3.52
CA PHE A 103 11.94 -11.50 3.82
C PHE A 103 11.97 -11.02 5.26
N HIS A 104 13.08 -11.27 5.96
CA HIS A 104 13.23 -10.92 7.37
C HIS A 104 13.04 -9.41 7.63
N ALA A 105 13.53 -8.55 6.75
CA ALA A 105 13.35 -7.11 6.87
C ALA A 105 11.88 -6.67 6.74
N ASN A 106 11.02 -7.50 6.13
CA ASN A 106 9.60 -7.23 5.95
C ASN A 106 8.74 -7.76 7.12
N SER A 107 9.31 -8.43 8.12
CA SER A 107 8.54 -8.92 9.26
C SER A 107 7.70 -7.82 9.93
N GLY A 108 6.41 -8.09 10.09
CA GLY A 108 5.41 -7.17 10.63
C GLY A 108 4.72 -6.31 9.58
N ILE A 109 5.00 -6.45 8.27
CA ILE A 109 4.19 -5.80 7.22
C ILE A 109 3.10 -6.73 6.67
N GLU A 110 3.10 -8.01 7.06
CA GLU A 110 2.15 -9.00 6.55
C GLU A 110 0.71 -8.62 6.91
N GLU A 111 0.48 -8.21 8.15
CA GLU A 111 -0.85 -7.75 8.63
C GLU A 111 -1.37 -6.60 7.77
N ILE A 112 -0.57 -5.55 7.53
CA ILE A 112 -1.01 -4.42 6.72
C ILE A 112 -1.18 -4.79 5.25
N THR A 113 -0.37 -5.70 4.69
CA THR A 113 -0.58 -6.19 3.32
C THR A 113 -1.90 -6.94 3.20
N ASP A 114 -2.25 -7.78 4.18
CA ASP A 114 -3.49 -8.56 4.23
C ASP A 114 -4.71 -7.66 4.42
N GLU A 115 -4.62 -6.65 5.27
CA GLU A 115 -5.70 -5.66 5.50
C GLU A 115 -5.91 -4.74 4.29
N GLN A 116 -4.83 -4.34 3.63
CA GLN A 116 -4.89 -3.50 2.44
C GLN A 116 -5.40 -4.24 1.20
N PHE A 117 -5.16 -5.55 1.09
CA PHE A 117 -5.51 -6.34 -0.08
C PHE A 117 -6.99 -6.21 -0.52
N PRO A 118 -8.00 -6.44 0.33
CA PRO A 118 -9.40 -6.29 -0.06
C PRO A 118 -9.77 -4.84 -0.42
N VAL A 119 -9.16 -3.85 0.24
CA VAL A 119 -9.39 -2.43 -0.04
C VAL A 119 -8.78 -2.05 -1.39
N TRP A 120 -7.60 -2.58 -1.71
CA TRP A 120 -6.95 -2.46 -3.00
C TRP A 120 -7.81 -3.06 -4.12
N GLN A 121 -8.28 -4.29 -3.96
CA GLN A 121 -9.18 -4.93 -4.94
C GLN A 121 -10.45 -4.12 -5.19
N ALA A 122 -11.06 -3.60 -4.13
CA ALA A 122 -12.25 -2.75 -4.23
C ALA A 122 -11.97 -1.39 -4.90
N SER A 123 -10.74 -0.89 -4.82
CA SER A 123 -10.33 0.40 -5.40
C SER A 123 -10.22 0.36 -6.92
N GLY A 124 -9.86 -0.79 -7.50
CA GLY A 124 -9.55 -0.94 -8.92
C GLY A 124 -8.31 -0.17 -9.40
N LEU A 125 -7.45 0.28 -8.48
CA LEU A 125 -6.15 0.88 -8.79
C LEU A 125 -5.10 -0.19 -9.09
N SER A 126 -4.01 0.21 -9.76
CA SER A 126 -2.80 -0.63 -9.74
C SER A 126 -2.25 -0.72 -8.31
N ALA A 127 -1.55 -1.81 -8.00
CA ALA A 127 -0.99 -2.04 -6.68
C ALA A 127 -0.11 -0.86 -6.22
N GLY A 128 0.81 -0.40 -7.07
CA GLY A 128 1.66 0.73 -6.73
C GLY A 128 0.89 2.03 -6.51
N ASP A 129 -0.13 2.32 -7.33
CA ASP A 129 -0.94 3.52 -7.11
C ASP A 129 -1.71 3.44 -5.79
N PHE A 130 -2.18 2.24 -5.42
CA PHE A 130 -2.85 2.02 -4.15
C PHE A 130 -1.92 2.19 -2.95
N VAL A 131 -0.77 1.50 -2.90
CA VAL A 131 0.19 1.55 -1.78
C VAL A 131 0.63 2.98 -1.50
N HIS A 132 1.02 3.71 -2.55
CA HIS A 132 1.52 5.08 -2.39
C HIS A 132 0.41 6.10 -2.14
N LEU A 133 -0.82 5.87 -2.63
CA LEU A 133 -1.97 6.70 -2.26
C LEU A 133 -2.35 6.49 -0.80
N ALA A 134 -2.40 5.23 -0.34
CA ALA A 134 -2.67 4.89 1.05
C ALA A 134 -1.64 5.54 1.99
N ALA A 135 -0.35 5.45 1.69
CA ALA A 135 0.69 6.11 2.47
C ALA A 135 0.53 7.64 2.52
N ALA A 136 0.24 8.28 1.37
CA ALA A 136 0.02 9.72 1.32
C ALA A 136 -1.21 10.19 2.11
N VAL A 137 -2.32 9.43 2.04
CA VAL A 137 -3.55 9.71 2.78
C VAL A 137 -3.39 9.42 4.26
N GLY A 138 -2.81 8.28 4.65
CA GLY A 138 -2.56 7.91 6.03
C GLY A 138 -1.63 8.90 6.73
N THR A 139 -0.54 9.29 6.05
CA THR A 139 0.36 10.36 6.54
C THR A 139 -0.40 11.67 6.75
N ALA A 140 -1.35 12.00 5.87
CA ALA A 140 -2.14 13.22 5.99
C ALA A 140 -3.12 13.20 7.18
N ASN A 141 -3.40 12.04 7.77
CA ASN A 141 -4.21 11.98 9.00
C ASN A 141 -3.42 12.41 10.23
N CYS A 142 -2.08 12.37 10.17
CA CYS A 142 -1.20 12.72 11.28
C CYS A 142 -1.02 14.23 11.43
N PRO A 143 -1.44 14.83 12.57
CA PRO A 143 -1.24 16.25 12.81
C PRO A 143 0.24 16.64 12.72
N GLY A 144 0.55 17.69 11.96
CA GLY A 144 1.92 18.15 11.74
C GLY A 144 2.60 17.62 10.50
N ALA A 145 2.05 16.60 9.86
CA ALA A 145 2.64 16.00 8.68
C ALA A 145 2.56 16.97 7.49
N PRO A 146 3.51 16.90 6.54
CA PRO A 146 3.32 17.55 5.25
C PRO A 146 2.23 16.83 4.44
N ARG A 147 1.60 17.56 3.52
CA ARG A 147 0.75 16.94 2.50
C ARG A 147 1.67 16.31 1.46
N LEU A 148 1.80 14.99 1.47
CA LEU A 148 2.70 14.30 0.55
C LEU A 148 2.25 14.50 -0.90
N LYS A 149 3.23 14.59 -1.82
CA LYS A 149 2.97 14.57 -3.25
C LYS A 149 2.55 13.17 -3.68
N PHE A 150 1.65 13.09 -4.64
CA PHE A 150 1.19 11.83 -5.22
C PHE A 150 1.10 11.92 -6.75
N MET A 151 1.90 11.10 -7.41
CA MET A 151 1.86 10.91 -8.87
C MET A 151 1.04 9.65 -9.17
N PHE A 152 0.00 9.77 -10.00
CA PHE A 152 -0.90 8.69 -10.38
C PHE A 152 -0.52 8.10 -11.75
N GLY A 153 -0.62 6.78 -11.89
CA GLY A 153 -0.42 6.06 -13.16
C GLY A 153 0.73 5.06 -13.14
N ARG A 154 0.97 4.39 -12.01
CA ARG A 154 1.98 3.31 -11.93
C ARG A 154 1.50 2.08 -12.70
N PRO A 155 2.35 1.49 -13.57
CA PRO A 155 2.04 0.21 -14.19
C PRO A 155 2.03 -0.92 -13.14
N PRO A 156 1.42 -2.08 -13.45
CA PRO A 156 1.59 -3.28 -12.63
C PRO A 156 3.08 -3.66 -12.48
N PRO A 157 3.50 -4.17 -11.32
CA PRO A 157 4.87 -4.62 -11.09
C PRO A 157 5.17 -5.87 -11.94
N LEU A 158 6.42 -6.01 -12.36
CA LEU A 158 6.84 -7.11 -13.26
C LEU A 158 7.46 -8.31 -12.53
N ALA A 159 7.95 -8.10 -11.31
CA ALA A 159 8.61 -9.12 -10.48
C ALA A 159 8.66 -8.63 -9.01
N PRO A 160 8.82 -9.54 -8.04
CA PRO A 160 9.10 -9.15 -6.66
C PRO A 160 10.43 -8.39 -6.55
N ALA A 161 10.56 -7.55 -5.52
CA ALA A 161 11.85 -7.03 -5.11
C ALA A 161 12.79 -8.17 -4.67
N ALA A 162 14.09 -7.98 -4.90
CA ALA A 162 15.08 -8.88 -4.34
C ALA A 162 15.21 -8.70 -2.82
N ASP A 163 15.40 -9.80 -2.10
CA ASP A 163 15.71 -9.78 -0.66
C ASP A 163 16.99 -8.95 -0.36
N LEU A 164 17.16 -8.60 0.92
CA LEU A 164 18.29 -7.83 1.47
C LEU A 164 18.42 -6.42 0.85
N THR A 165 17.30 -5.85 0.40
CA THR A 165 17.23 -4.48 -0.15
C THR A 165 16.60 -3.48 0.80
N VAL A 166 15.83 -3.94 1.79
CA VAL A 166 15.28 -3.12 2.87
C VAL A 166 16.29 -3.11 4.04
N PRO A 167 16.71 -1.93 4.55
CA PRO A 167 17.60 -1.87 5.71
C PRO A 167 17.01 -2.48 6.98
N GLU A 168 17.83 -3.16 7.77
CA GLU A 168 17.43 -3.73 9.06
C GLU A 168 17.85 -2.87 10.26
N PRO A 169 17.18 -2.97 11.42
CA PRO A 169 17.61 -2.27 12.63
C PRO A 169 18.98 -2.76 13.15
N THR A 170 19.41 -3.96 12.77
CA THR A 170 20.71 -4.54 13.13
C THR A 170 21.86 -4.01 12.27
N ASP A 171 21.54 -3.42 11.11
CA ASP A 171 22.52 -3.00 10.12
C ASP A 171 23.54 -1.99 10.66
N THR A 172 24.71 -2.00 10.05
CA THR A 172 25.73 -0.98 10.29
C THR A 172 25.36 0.33 9.63
N VAL A 173 25.85 1.46 10.15
CA VAL A 173 25.64 2.76 9.49
C VAL A 173 26.20 2.76 8.05
N ASP A 174 27.31 2.06 7.82
CA ASP A 174 27.90 1.93 6.50
C ASP A 174 27.01 1.17 5.52
N SER A 175 26.40 0.06 5.95
CA SER A 175 25.47 -0.70 5.09
C SER A 175 24.20 0.10 4.79
N ILE A 176 23.63 0.78 5.78
CA ILE A 176 22.45 1.65 5.59
C ILE A 176 22.75 2.77 4.60
N ILE A 177 23.85 3.51 4.79
CA ILE A 177 24.26 4.58 3.87
C ILE A 177 24.50 4.05 2.45
N ALA A 178 25.17 2.90 2.32
CA ALA A 178 25.41 2.28 1.02
C ALA A 178 24.09 1.86 0.34
N ARG A 179 23.14 1.35 1.11
CA ARG A 179 21.81 0.94 0.61
C ARG A 179 21.01 2.14 0.11
N PHE A 180 20.95 3.23 0.88
CA PHE A 180 20.33 4.48 0.44
C PHE A 180 21.01 5.05 -0.81
N ALA A 181 22.34 5.04 -0.86
CA ALA A 181 23.08 5.52 -2.03
C ALA A 181 22.79 4.70 -3.29
N ASP A 182 22.68 3.38 -3.19
CA ASP A 182 22.31 2.50 -4.30
C ASP A 182 20.85 2.70 -4.76
N ALA A 183 19.94 3.08 -3.85
CA ALA A 183 18.60 3.53 -4.23
C ALA A 183 18.57 5.00 -4.73
N GLY A 184 19.72 5.67 -4.77
CA GLY A 184 19.89 7.02 -5.31
C GLY A 184 19.72 8.16 -4.32
N PHE A 185 19.75 7.90 -3.00
CA PHE A 185 19.60 8.90 -1.94
C PHE A 185 20.94 9.38 -1.36
N SER A 186 21.00 10.66 -0.97
CA SER A 186 22.07 11.16 -0.12
C SER A 186 21.89 10.72 1.34
N ILE A 187 22.95 10.88 2.14
CA ILE A 187 22.89 10.62 3.58
C ILE A 187 21.81 11.47 4.25
N GLU A 188 21.75 12.76 3.93
CA GLU A 188 20.75 13.68 4.44
C GLU A 188 19.33 13.30 4.03
N GLU A 189 19.14 12.82 2.79
CA GLU A 189 17.84 12.35 2.34
C GLU A 189 17.39 11.08 3.11
N GLY A 190 18.32 10.15 3.38
CA GLY A 190 18.05 8.99 4.22
C GLY A 190 17.65 9.36 5.65
N ILE A 191 18.35 10.31 6.28
CA ILE A 191 17.95 10.82 7.61
C ILE A 191 16.63 11.57 7.56
N ALA A 192 16.34 12.31 6.49
CA ALA A 192 15.05 12.95 6.33
C ALA A 192 13.91 11.93 6.24
N LEU A 193 14.10 10.78 5.58
CA LEU A 193 13.12 9.70 5.52
C LEU A 193 12.81 9.11 6.90
N LEU A 194 13.80 9.00 7.79
CA LEU A 194 13.59 8.55 9.17
C LEU A 194 12.70 9.48 10.02
N SER A 195 12.32 10.66 9.50
CA SER A 195 11.24 11.44 10.13
C SER A 195 9.93 10.65 10.21
N SER A 196 9.72 9.59 9.42
CA SER A 196 8.56 8.70 9.56
C SER A 196 8.48 8.03 10.93
N HIS A 197 9.60 7.84 11.63
CA HIS A 197 9.63 7.15 12.92
C HIS A 197 8.94 7.94 14.06
N THR A 198 8.58 9.22 13.85
CA THR A 198 7.75 9.98 14.82
C THR A 198 6.27 9.58 14.81
N VAL A 199 5.82 8.84 13.78
CA VAL A 199 4.46 8.28 13.67
C VAL A 199 4.57 6.79 13.37
N ALA A 200 5.24 6.08 14.27
CA ALA A 200 5.54 4.67 14.10
C ALA A 200 5.68 3.93 15.45
N ALA A 201 5.51 2.62 15.38
CA ALA A 201 5.73 1.69 16.48
C ALA A 201 6.31 0.37 15.96
N ALA A 202 6.82 -0.44 16.88
CA ALA A 202 7.36 -1.77 16.61
C ALA A 202 6.47 -2.86 17.22
N ASP A 203 6.13 -3.85 16.39
CA ASP A 203 5.39 -5.06 16.80
C ASP A 203 6.31 -6.27 16.97
N GLU A 204 7.31 -6.40 16.09
CA GLU A 204 8.07 -7.65 15.92
C GLU A 204 9.48 -7.64 16.55
N ILE A 205 9.96 -6.50 17.05
CA ILE A 205 11.26 -6.43 17.75
C ILE A 205 11.16 -7.08 19.13
N ASP A 206 10.10 -6.77 19.88
CA ASP A 206 9.73 -7.46 21.12
C ASP A 206 8.24 -7.84 21.05
N THR A 207 7.97 -9.08 20.66
CA THR A 207 6.61 -9.61 20.48
C THR A 207 5.81 -9.72 21.78
N THR A 208 6.42 -9.45 22.96
CA THR A 208 5.70 -9.40 24.24
C THR A 208 5.02 -8.05 24.48
N ILE A 209 5.38 -7.01 23.71
CA ILE A 209 4.90 -5.64 23.82
C ILE A 209 4.68 -5.01 22.42
N PRO A 210 3.78 -5.56 21.58
CA PRO A 210 3.51 -4.99 20.27
C PRO A 210 2.94 -3.57 20.37
N GLY A 211 3.12 -2.80 19.31
CA GLY A 211 2.73 -1.39 19.22
C GLY A 211 3.63 -0.45 20.03
N THR A 212 4.87 -0.84 20.37
CA THR A 212 5.74 0.03 21.18
C THR A 212 6.32 1.17 20.32
N PRO A 213 5.99 2.45 20.61
CA PRO A 213 6.39 3.59 19.78
C PRO A 213 7.88 3.95 19.90
N PHE A 214 8.39 4.67 18.89
CA PHE A 214 9.77 5.17 18.86
C PHE A 214 9.96 6.57 19.47
N ASP A 215 8.87 7.26 19.78
CA ASP A 215 8.89 8.51 20.54
C ASP A 215 7.65 8.64 21.45
N SER A 216 7.61 9.68 22.27
CA SER A 216 6.54 9.92 23.25
C SER A 216 5.24 10.48 22.66
N THR A 217 5.20 10.75 21.36
CA THR A 217 4.11 11.42 20.64
C THR A 217 3.77 10.72 19.31
N PRO A 218 3.52 9.39 19.30
CA PRO A 218 3.43 8.60 18.07
C PRO A 218 2.23 8.94 17.18
N PHE A 219 1.33 9.82 17.62
CA PHE A 219 0.13 10.23 16.89
C PHE A 219 0.27 11.63 16.29
N THR A 220 1.45 12.23 16.34
CA THR A 220 1.73 13.56 15.78
C THR A 220 3.05 13.57 15.07
N PHE A 221 3.08 14.14 13.87
CA PHE A 221 4.28 14.25 13.07
C PHE A 221 5.14 15.43 13.54
N ASP A 222 5.93 15.22 14.60
CA ASP A 222 6.76 16.26 15.21
C ASP A 222 8.24 15.86 15.33
N THR A 223 9.06 16.67 16.00
CA THR A 223 10.52 16.46 16.06
C THR A 223 10.99 15.71 17.31
N GLN A 224 10.08 15.12 18.09
CA GLN A 224 10.36 14.41 19.35
C GLN A 224 11.26 13.19 19.13
N PHE A 225 10.98 12.37 18.12
CA PHE A 225 11.86 11.26 17.72
C PHE A 225 13.35 11.64 17.64
N PHE A 226 13.67 12.77 16.99
CA PHE A 226 15.05 13.24 16.84
C PHE A 226 15.68 13.64 18.18
N LEU A 227 14.90 14.20 19.10
CA LEU A 227 15.33 14.56 20.45
C LEU A 227 15.54 13.31 21.32
N GLU A 228 14.52 12.45 21.38
CA GLU A 228 14.42 11.34 22.31
C GLU A 228 15.43 10.25 21.98
N THR A 229 15.72 10.02 20.69
CA THR A 229 16.80 9.12 20.25
C THR A 229 18.19 9.54 20.78
N LEU A 230 18.41 10.83 21.07
CA LEU A 230 19.67 11.33 21.64
C LEU A 230 19.73 11.29 23.17
N LEU A 231 18.62 11.03 23.86
CA LEU A 231 18.63 10.90 25.32
C LEU A 231 19.41 9.65 25.76
N VAL A 232 20.02 9.69 26.93
CA VAL A 232 20.65 8.50 27.52
C VAL A 232 19.57 7.45 27.79
N GLY A 233 19.71 6.28 27.15
CA GLY A 233 18.88 5.12 27.44
C GLY A 233 19.28 4.47 28.76
N ASN A 234 18.32 3.86 29.46
CA ASN A 234 18.57 3.18 30.74
C ASN A 234 17.66 1.96 31.00
N GLN A 235 16.80 1.61 30.04
CA GLN A 235 15.82 0.53 30.18
C GLN A 235 15.40 -0.01 28.82
N PHE A 236 14.86 -1.22 28.82
CA PHE A 236 14.06 -1.75 27.72
C PHE A 236 12.58 -1.66 28.12
N PRO A 237 11.66 -1.33 27.19
CA PRO A 237 10.24 -1.28 27.49
C PRO A 237 9.64 -2.66 27.82
N GLY A 238 10.29 -3.75 27.37
CA GLY A 238 9.84 -5.13 27.52
C GLY A 238 10.91 -6.06 28.09
N THR A 239 11.17 -7.16 27.37
CA THR A 239 12.03 -8.29 27.79
C THR A 239 13.46 -8.22 27.24
N GLY A 240 13.83 -7.10 26.62
CA GLY A 240 15.09 -6.90 25.92
C GLY A 240 16.37 -7.14 26.73
N PRO A 241 17.54 -7.16 26.06
CA PRO A 241 17.73 -6.74 24.67
C PRO A 241 17.30 -7.78 23.63
N HIS A 242 16.61 -7.34 22.57
CA HIS A 242 16.39 -8.11 21.34
C HIS A 242 17.33 -7.67 20.21
N ALA A 243 17.36 -8.44 19.11
CA ALA A 243 18.17 -8.10 17.94
C ALA A 243 17.67 -6.78 17.31
N GLY A 244 18.57 -5.81 17.16
CA GLY A 244 18.21 -4.50 16.63
C GLY A 244 17.61 -3.54 17.66
N GLU A 245 17.55 -3.91 18.94
CA GLU A 245 17.05 -3.07 20.03
C GLU A 245 18.20 -2.56 20.92
N VAL A 246 18.08 -1.33 21.43
CA VAL A 246 18.98 -0.78 22.47
C VAL A 246 18.17 -0.06 23.54
N GLU A 247 18.80 0.21 24.69
CA GLU A 247 18.12 0.91 25.79
C GLU A 247 17.52 2.25 25.34
N SER A 248 16.26 2.43 25.74
CA SER A 248 15.40 3.59 25.53
C SER A 248 15.40 4.49 26.79
N PRO A 249 15.11 5.80 26.67
CA PRO A 249 15.08 6.72 27.80
C PRO A 249 13.75 6.65 28.57
N LEU A 250 12.63 6.33 27.90
CA LEU A 250 11.29 6.35 28.47
C LEU A 250 10.69 4.94 28.62
N ALA A 251 9.87 4.77 29.65
CA ALA A 251 9.12 3.54 29.83
C ALA A 251 8.04 3.46 28.74
N GLY A 252 7.96 2.33 28.03
CA GLY A 252 7.02 2.16 26.92
C GLY A 252 7.46 2.82 25.61
N GLU A 253 8.69 3.34 25.51
CA GLU A 253 9.33 3.74 24.25
C GLU A 253 10.38 2.70 23.87
N MET A 254 10.47 2.33 22.60
CA MET A 254 11.54 1.46 22.08
C MET A 254 12.55 2.30 21.31
N ARG A 255 13.81 1.87 21.31
CA ARG A 255 14.86 2.49 20.48
C ARG A 255 15.53 1.45 19.59
N LEU A 256 15.42 1.65 18.28
CA LEU A 256 16.15 0.85 17.31
C LEU A 256 17.66 1.13 17.38
N GLN A 257 18.45 0.08 17.22
CA GLN A 257 19.90 0.14 17.21
C GLN A 257 20.42 1.00 16.04
N SER A 258 19.82 0.87 14.86
CA SER A 258 20.13 1.68 13.67
C SER A 258 19.94 3.17 13.94
N ASP A 259 18.79 3.57 14.49
CA ASP A 259 18.48 4.97 14.84
C ASP A 259 19.45 5.51 15.88
N ALA A 260 19.73 4.75 16.93
CA ALA A 260 20.69 5.14 17.96
C ALA A 260 22.10 5.39 17.39
N ARG A 261 22.52 4.58 16.42
CA ARG A 261 23.81 4.72 15.71
C ARG A 261 23.79 5.91 14.75
N LEU A 262 22.76 6.06 13.92
CA LEU A 262 22.62 7.14 12.95
C LEU A 262 22.50 8.52 13.63
N ALA A 263 21.86 8.61 14.79
CA ALA A 263 21.81 9.84 15.56
C ALA A 263 23.19 10.31 16.06
N ARG A 264 24.16 9.38 16.15
CA ARG A 264 25.48 9.61 16.77
C ARG A 264 26.66 9.49 15.79
N ASP A 265 26.47 8.95 14.59
CA ASP A 265 27.53 8.83 13.59
C ASP A 265 27.96 10.23 13.09
N PRO A 266 29.28 10.52 13.01
CA PRO A 266 29.78 11.84 12.62
C PRO A 266 29.29 12.35 11.26
N ARG A 267 28.88 11.47 10.35
CA ARG A 267 28.37 11.81 9.01
C ARG A 267 26.92 12.28 9.03
N THR A 268 26.13 11.85 10.01
CA THR A 268 24.67 12.06 10.09
C THR A 268 24.25 12.93 11.27
N ALA A 269 24.99 12.90 12.39
CA ALA A 269 24.62 13.49 13.67
C ALA A 269 24.27 14.98 13.59
N CYS A 270 24.96 15.76 12.75
CA CYS A 270 24.64 17.19 12.60
C CYS A 270 23.35 17.43 11.84
N PHE A 271 23.04 16.61 10.84
CA PHE A 271 21.76 16.70 10.15
C PHE A 271 20.61 16.24 11.07
N TRP A 272 20.83 15.15 11.82
CA TRP A 272 19.91 14.68 12.86
C TRP A 272 19.58 15.77 13.88
N GLN A 273 20.59 16.36 14.53
CA GLN A 273 20.39 17.42 15.52
C GLN A 273 19.70 18.65 14.93
N ALA A 274 19.91 18.94 13.65
CA ALA A 274 19.31 20.11 13.01
C ALA A 274 17.80 19.99 12.76
N MET A 275 17.23 18.79 12.89
CA MET A 275 15.78 18.56 12.88
C MET A 275 15.12 18.93 14.21
N ILE A 276 15.85 18.80 15.33
CA ILE A 276 15.31 19.00 16.69
C ILE A 276 14.74 20.41 16.83
N ASN A 277 13.45 20.50 17.19
CA ASN A 277 12.72 21.75 17.37
C ASN A 277 12.72 22.64 16.11
N ASN A 278 12.77 22.02 14.93
CA ASN A 278 12.70 22.69 13.64
C ASN A 278 11.66 22.01 12.73
N GLN A 279 10.39 22.11 13.13
CA GLN A 279 9.27 21.50 12.42
C GLN A 279 9.29 21.81 10.93
N GLN A 280 9.51 23.07 10.55
CA GLN A 280 9.52 23.47 9.14
C GLN A 280 10.58 22.72 8.34
N ARG A 281 11.79 22.56 8.88
CA ARG A 281 12.85 21.82 8.22
C ARG A 281 12.47 20.35 8.05
N MET A 282 12.05 19.71 9.14
CA MET A 282 11.70 18.28 9.12
C MET A 282 10.61 18.00 8.09
N VAL A 283 9.49 18.73 8.13
CA VAL A 283 8.38 18.49 7.19
C VAL A 283 8.75 18.81 5.74
N THR A 284 9.51 19.89 5.50
CA THR A 284 9.93 20.25 4.13
C THR A 284 10.87 19.20 3.55
N GLN A 285 11.81 18.71 4.35
CA GLN A 285 12.76 17.69 3.92
C GLN A 285 12.06 16.36 3.72
N PHE A 286 11.21 15.93 4.66
CA PHE A 286 10.40 14.71 4.54
C PHE A 286 9.50 14.74 3.30
N GLU A 287 8.75 15.83 3.05
CA GLU A 287 7.92 15.98 1.85
C GLU A 287 8.73 15.82 0.56
N THR A 288 9.91 16.45 0.52
CA THR A 288 10.81 16.40 -0.64
C THR A 288 11.31 14.99 -0.91
N VAL A 289 11.78 14.29 0.13
CA VAL A 289 12.35 12.94 -0.04
C VAL A 289 11.27 11.88 -0.24
N MET A 290 10.09 12.03 0.36
CA MET A 290 8.94 11.16 0.06
C MET A 290 8.48 11.34 -1.38
N ALA A 291 8.49 12.56 -1.93
CA ALA A 291 8.18 12.77 -3.35
C ALA A 291 9.17 12.06 -4.29
N LYS A 292 10.42 11.87 -3.87
CA LYS A 292 11.44 11.10 -4.59
C LYS A 292 11.23 9.59 -4.39
N LEU A 293 11.00 9.14 -3.16
CA LEU A 293 10.75 7.74 -2.81
C LEU A 293 9.55 7.18 -3.57
N GLN A 294 8.43 7.91 -3.58
CA GLN A 294 7.18 7.47 -4.21
C GLN A 294 7.26 7.29 -5.73
N VAL A 295 8.35 7.69 -6.39
CA VAL A 295 8.53 7.56 -7.84
C VAL A 295 9.78 6.78 -8.23
N LEU A 296 10.42 6.07 -7.29
CA LEU A 296 11.54 5.19 -7.62
C LEU A 296 11.12 4.15 -8.66
N GLY A 297 11.95 4.00 -9.70
CA GLY A 297 11.67 3.13 -10.84
C GLY A 297 10.56 3.59 -11.79
N GLN A 298 9.91 4.73 -11.52
CA GLN A 298 8.79 5.22 -12.33
C GLN A 298 9.22 6.26 -13.37
N ASP A 299 8.54 6.27 -14.52
CA ASP A 299 8.66 7.32 -15.54
C ASP A 299 7.66 8.44 -15.25
N VAL A 300 8.10 9.43 -14.46
CA VAL A 300 7.27 10.56 -14.01
C VAL A 300 6.67 11.36 -15.18
N SER A 301 7.27 11.31 -16.38
CA SER A 301 6.72 11.98 -17.57
C SER A 301 5.40 11.39 -18.08
N LYS A 302 5.09 10.15 -17.66
CA LYS A 302 3.84 9.44 -17.98
C LYS A 302 2.83 9.48 -16.85
N MET A 303 3.15 10.09 -15.71
CA MET A 303 2.30 10.14 -14.55
C MET A 303 1.55 11.48 -14.46
N VAL A 304 0.47 11.48 -13.69
CA VAL A 304 -0.35 12.68 -13.43
C VAL A 304 -0.17 13.11 -11.98
N ASP A 305 0.16 14.37 -11.74
CA ASP A 305 0.15 14.93 -10.38
C ASP A 305 -1.30 15.01 -9.87
N CYS A 306 -1.62 14.16 -8.90
CA CYS A 306 -2.89 14.10 -8.20
C CYS A 306 -2.73 14.41 -6.71
N SER A 307 -1.70 15.19 -6.35
CA SER A 307 -1.44 15.60 -4.96
C SER A 307 -2.62 16.38 -4.36
N ASP A 308 -3.47 16.97 -5.20
CA ASP A 308 -4.65 17.70 -4.77
C ASP A 308 -5.82 16.83 -4.28
N VAL A 309 -5.71 15.50 -4.40
CA VAL A 309 -6.66 14.52 -3.83
C VAL A 309 -6.33 14.17 -2.38
N ILE A 310 -5.06 14.29 -1.97
CA ILE A 310 -4.63 13.95 -0.60
C ILE A 310 -5.27 14.91 0.41
N PRO A 311 -5.83 14.48 1.55
CA PRO A 311 -6.38 15.42 2.53
C PRO A 311 -5.35 16.47 3.01
N VAL A 312 -5.84 17.62 3.46
CA VAL A 312 -4.95 18.63 4.09
C VAL A 312 -4.67 18.18 5.53
N PRO A 313 -3.39 17.95 5.91
CA PRO A 313 -3.10 17.44 7.24
C PRO A 313 -3.50 18.43 8.34
N PRO A 314 -3.96 17.94 9.50
CA PRO A 314 -4.18 18.79 10.67
C PRO A 314 -2.86 19.48 11.08
N LYS A 315 -2.96 20.70 11.58
CA LYS A 315 -1.78 21.43 12.09
C LYS A 315 -1.46 20.97 13.51
N LEU A 316 -0.17 20.93 13.87
CA LEU A 316 0.22 20.84 15.28
C LEU A 316 -0.36 22.02 16.06
N ALA A 317 -0.87 21.75 17.26
CA ALA A 317 -1.27 22.79 18.19
C ALA A 317 -0.05 23.63 18.64
N ASN A 318 1.11 23.00 18.78
CA ASN A 318 2.37 23.66 19.09
C ASN A 318 3.55 22.90 18.45
N PRO A 319 4.31 23.51 17.51
CA PRO A 319 5.47 22.88 16.90
C PRO A 319 6.75 22.96 17.76
N ILE A 320 6.70 23.64 18.91
CA ILE A 320 7.85 23.73 19.83
C ILE A 320 7.83 22.53 20.75
N ILE A 321 8.76 21.61 20.53
CA ILE A 321 8.95 20.41 21.34
C ILE A 321 9.62 20.73 22.68
N LYS A 322 9.54 19.78 23.61
CA LYS A 322 10.08 19.91 24.97
C LYS A 322 10.74 18.60 25.35
N PHE A 323 11.71 18.66 26.25
CA PHE A 323 12.17 17.45 26.92
C PHE A 323 10.98 16.77 27.62
N PRO A 324 10.87 15.43 27.53
CA PRO A 324 10.01 14.66 28.40
C PRO A 324 10.27 15.01 29.86
N ALA A 325 9.25 14.86 30.70
CA ALA A 325 9.36 15.24 32.10
C ALA A 325 10.53 14.51 32.78
N THR A 326 11.24 15.21 33.67
CA THR A 326 12.50 14.80 34.33
C THR A 326 13.77 14.80 33.48
N PHE A 327 13.67 14.93 32.15
CA PHE A 327 14.82 15.08 31.25
C PHE A 327 15.20 16.54 31.01
N SER A 328 16.45 16.74 30.63
CA SER A 328 17.01 18.04 30.28
C SER A 328 18.23 17.86 29.39
N GLN A 329 18.88 18.96 28.99
CA GLN A 329 20.08 18.91 28.18
C GLN A 329 21.23 18.08 28.79
N LYS A 330 21.27 17.90 30.12
CA LYS A 330 22.30 17.07 30.79
C LYS A 330 22.16 15.57 30.43
N ASP A 331 20.98 15.16 29.98
CA ASP A 331 20.62 13.78 29.68
C ASP A 331 20.77 13.48 28.18
N VAL A 332 21.27 14.43 27.38
CA VAL A 332 21.46 14.31 25.94
C VAL A 332 22.89 13.87 25.63
N GLN A 333 23.02 12.85 24.80
CA GLN A 333 24.28 12.45 24.18
C GLN A 333 24.53 13.28 22.91
N VAL A 334 24.96 14.53 23.10
CA VAL A 334 25.21 15.46 21.99
C VAL A 334 26.33 14.93 21.08
N SER A 335 26.02 14.71 19.81
CA SER A 335 26.96 14.13 18.84
C SER A 335 27.33 15.06 17.68
N CYS A 336 26.65 16.20 17.49
CA CYS A 336 27.04 17.17 16.47
C CYS A 336 28.04 18.20 17.01
N PRO A 337 29.29 18.24 16.50
CA PRO A 337 30.26 19.25 16.93
C PRO A 337 30.04 20.62 16.26
N GLN A 338 29.24 20.70 15.20
CA GLN A 338 29.11 21.90 14.36
C GLN A 338 27.97 22.84 14.79
N LEU A 339 26.95 22.32 15.47
CA LEU A 339 25.74 23.04 15.83
C LEU A 339 25.55 23.03 17.34
N PRO A 340 25.20 24.16 17.97
CA PRO A 340 24.77 24.15 19.36
C PRO A 340 23.47 23.35 19.49
N PHE A 341 23.34 22.59 20.58
CA PHE A 341 22.09 21.90 20.89
C PHE A 341 20.99 22.94 21.21
N PRO A 342 19.76 22.79 20.67
CA PRO A 342 18.68 23.76 20.88
C PRO A 342 18.28 23.86 22.35
N LYS A 343 17.89 25.07 22.78
CA LYS A 343 17.37 25.30 24.14
C LYS A 343 15.90 24.92 24.19
N LEU A 344 15.60 23.82 24.89
CA LEU A 344 14.25 23.31 25.06
C LEU A 344 13.79 23.44 26.51
N ALA A 345 12.50 23.66 26.70
CA ALA A 345 11.88 23.54 28.01
C ALA A 345 11.66 22.06 28.35
N THR A 346 11.46 21.76 29.64
CA THR A 346 11.08 20.42 30.11
C THR A 346 9.60 20.40 30.46
N VAL A 347 8.89 19.33 30.11
CA VAL A 347 7.52 19.09 30.57
C VAL A 347 7.50 18.98 32.10
N ALA A 348 6.56 19.64 32.76
CA ALA A 348 6.44 19.56 34.21
C ALA A 348 5.81 18.23 34.64
N GLY A 349 6.24 17.66 35.76
CA GLY A 349 5.65 16.46 36.34
C GLY A 349 6.62 15.26 36.40
N PRO A 350 6.11 14.05 36.67
CA PRO A 350 6.88 12.82 36.62
C PRO A 350 7.15 12.39 35.16
N ALA A 351 8.19 11.59 34.95
CA ALA A 351 8.49 10.99 33.65
C ALA A 351 7.26 10.23 33.11
N PRO A 352 6.93 10.37 31.81
CA PRO A 352 5.80 9.65 31.24
C PRO A 352 6.11 8.15 31.07
N THR A 353 5.04 7.36 31.04
CA THR A 353 5.04 6.04 30.41
C THR A 353 4.30 6.18 29.09
N VAL A 354 4.96 5.87 27.99
CA VAL A 354 4.37 5.96 26.65
C VAL A 354 3.47 4.75 26.44
N ALA A 355 2.27 4.99 25.92
CA ALA A 355 1.31 3.92 25.66
C ALA A 355 1.57 3.30 24.28
N PRO A 356 1.35 1.98 24.12
CA PRO A 356 1.47 1.34 22.82
C PRO A 356 0.37 1.82 21.86
N VAL A 357 0.74 1.97 20.59
CA VAL A 357 -0.16 2.19 19.46
C VAL A 357 -1.11 0.98 19.34
N GLY A 358 -2.39 1.20 19.03
CA GLY A 358 -3.39 0.14 18.91
C GLY A 358 -4.02 -0.38 20.23
N SER A 359 -3.44 -0.09 21.40
CA SER A 359 -3.97 -0.57 22.70
C SER A 359 -5.31 0.03 23.13
N THR A 360 -5.67 1.20 22.60
CA THR A 360 -7.00 1.81 22.77
C THR A 360 -8.02 1.27 21.76
N SER A 361 -7.58 0.83 20.58
CA SER A 361 -8.48 0.36 19.53
C SER A 361 -8.88 -1.09 19.71
N ARG A 362 -8.00 -2.03 20.10
CA ARG A 362 -8.40 -3.47 20.18
C ARG A 362 -9.46 -3.77 21.25
N ALA A 363 -9.38 -3.13 22.43
CA ALA A 363 -10.37 -3.32 23.50
C ALA A 363 -11.72 -2.64 23.23
N LEU A 364 -11.76 -1.57 22.43
CA LEU A 364 -12.99 -0.91 21.99
C LEU A 364 -13.51 -1.47 20.65
N LEU A 365 -12.63 -2.01 19.80
CA LEU A 365 -12.99 -2.71 18.55
C LEU A 365 -13.47 -4.13 18.79
N GLU A 366 -13.01 -4.89 19.78
CA GLU A 366 -13.64 -6.18 20.07
C GLU A 366 -15.09 -6.01 20.57
N ALA A 367 -15.38 -4.90 21.27
CA ALA A 367 -16.75 -4.50 21.61
C ALA A 367 -17.54 -3.91 20.42
N SER A 368 -16.87 -3.31 19.43
CA SER A 368 -17.49 -2.68 18.26
C SER A 368 -17.63 -3.61 17.05
N LYS A 369 -16.73 -4.58 16.82
CA LYS A 369 -16.77 -5.58 15.73
C LYS A 369 -18.00 -6.48 15.88
N SER A 370 -18.41 -6.81 17.12
CA SER A 370 -19.67 -7.52 17.38
C SER A 370 -20.92 -6.68 17.08
N THR A 371 -20.81 -5.35 17.12
CA THR A 371 -21.95 -4.42 16.95
C THR A 371 -22.05 -3.83 15.53
N ARG A 372 -20.93 -3.72 14.80
CA ARG A 372 -20.88 -3.19 13.42
C ARG A 372 -21.23 -4.23 12.36
N LEU A 373 -20.98 -5.52 12.61
CA LEU A 373 -21.51 -6.60 11.76
C LEU A 373 -23.04 -6.67 11.76
N ALA A 374 -23.68 -6.24 12.87
CA ALA A 374 -25.14 -6.18 12.99
C ALA A 374 -25.78 -4.93 12.35
N MET A 375 -25.04 -3.84 12.13
CA MET A 375 -25.56 -2.63 11.48
C MET A 375 -25.32 -2.57 9.96
N ALA A 376 -24.35 -3.32 9.44
CA ALA A 376 -24.18 -3.50 7.98
C ALA A 376 -25.29 -4.38 7.34
N PHE A 377 -26.02 -5.16 8.13
CA PHE A 377 -27.14 -5.99 7.64
C PHE A 377 -28.53 -5.35 7.77
N SER A 378 -28.66 -4.10 8.26
CA SER A 378 -29.96 -3.43 8.42
C SER A 378 -30.19 -2.23 7.49
N ARG A 379 -29.32 -1.97 6.52
CA ARG A 379 -29.53 -0.92 5.48
C ARG A 379 -29.37 -1.42 4.04
N LEU A 380 -29.56 -2.73 3.82
CA LEU A 380 -29.62 -3.34 2.49
C LEU A 380 -31.03 -3.88 2.16
N THR A 381 -32.08 -3.17 2.58
CA THR A 381 -33.48 -3.49 2.22
C THR A 381 -34.25 -2.30 1.64
N THR A 382 -33.58 -1.24 1.19
CA THR A 382 -34.27 -0.11 0.54
C THR A 382 -33.49 0.52 -0.62
N LEU A 383 -32.85 -0.32 -1.43
CA LEU A 383 -32.40 0.06 -2.79
C LEU A 383 -32.61 -1.05 -3.84
N ILE A 384 -33.36 -2.11 -3.49
CA ILE A 384 -33.87 -3.11 -4.45
C ILE A 384 -35.36 -2.79 -4.71
N ALA A 385 -35.64 -1.64 -5.32
CA ALA A 385 -36.96 -1.30 -5.85
C ALA A 385 -36.92 -0.24 -6.97
N LEU A 386 -35.78 -0.05 -7.63
CA LEU A 386 -35.65 0.79 -8.84
C LEU A 386 -34.71 0.14 -9.87
N ALA A 387 -35.00 -1.12 -10.20
CA ALA A 387 -34.51 -1.75 -11.44
C ALA A 387 -35.40 -2.91 -11.93
N LEU A 388 -36.61 -3.10 -11.39
CA LEU A 388 -37.62 -3.99 -11.99
C LEU A 388 -38.51 -3.14 -12.89
N GLY A 389 -38.06 -2.93 -14.13
CA GLY A 389 -38.81 -2.12 -15.08
C GLY A 389 -38.19 -2.00 -16.45
N ALA A 390 -37.71 -3.10 -17.04
CA ALA A 390 -37.76 -3.37 -18.48
C ALA A 390 -36.91 -4.60 -18.83
N LEU A 391 -37.50 -5.79 -18.76
CA LEU A 391 -37.13 -6.89 -19.64
C LEU A 391 -38.38 -7.72 -19.89
N THR A 392 -39.28 -7.17 -20.71
CA THR A 392 -40.13 -8.02 -21.53
C THR A 392 -39.21 -8.85 -22.41
N ALA A 393 -39.28 -10.18 -22.24
CA ALA A 393 -38.65 -11.14 -23.12
C ALA A 393 -38.96 -10.79 -24.57
N ASN A 394 -37.93 -10.43 -25.32
CA ASN A 394 -37.98 -10.43 -26.77
C ASN A 394 -36.91 -11.42 -27.24
N ALA A 395 -37.34 -12.65 -27.50
CA ALA A 395 -36.56 -13.58 -28.30
C ALA A 395 -36.46 -12.96 -29.72
N GLY A 396 -35.32 -12.37 -30.04
CA GLY A 396 -35.15 -11.70 -31.33
C GLY A 396 -33.70 -11.30 -31.61
N ILE A 397 -33.08 -12.03 -32.53
CA ILE A 397 -31.88 -11.68 -33.32
C ILE A 397 -30.64 -11.32 -32.48
N THR A 398 -29.71 -12.26 -32.38
CA THR A 398 -28.34 -12.01 -31.92
C THR A 398 -27.69 -10.92 -32.79
N LYS A 399 -27.70 -9.68 -32.31
CA LYS A 399 -26.93 -8.59 -32.92
C LYS A 399 -25.45 -8.91 -32.73
N SER A 400 -24.77 -9.26 -33.81
CA SER A 400 -23.31 -9.29 -33.84
C SER A 400 -22.78 -7.86 -33.68
N VAL A 401 -21.79 -7.70 -32.81
CA VAL A 401 -21.06 -6.46 -32.55
C VAL A 401 -19.65 -6.64 -33.10
N VAL A 402 -19.19 -5.69 -33.92
CA VAL A 402 -17.80 -5.63 -34.37
C VAL A 402 -17.00 -4.80 -33.36
N CYS A 403 -15.96 -5.40 -32.78
CA CYS A 403 -15.06 -4.76 -31.83
C CYS A 403 -14.06 -3.84 -32.54
N PRO A 404 -13.44 -2.89 -31.83
CA PRO A 404 -12.38 -2.03 -32.40
C PRO A 404 -11.21 -2.81 -33.01
N THR A 405 -10.96 -4.01 -32.49
CA THR A 405 -9.96 -4.97 -32.98
C THR A 405 -10.38 -5.71 -34.26
N GLY A 406 -11.60 -5.50 -34.76
CA GLY A 406 -12.16 -6.20 -35.93
C GLY A 406 -12.85 -7.53 -35.60
N HIS A 407 -12.72 -8.04 -34.37
CA HIS A 407 -13.39 -9.25 -33.92
C HIS A 407 -14.91 -9.10 -33.82
N ILE A 408 -15.65 -10.19 -34.01
CA ILE A 408 -17.12 -10.20 -33.93
C ILE A 408 -17.56 -10.94 -32.67
N THR A 409 -18.43 -10.32 -31.87
CA THR A 409 -18.97 -10.88 -30.63
C THR A 409 -20.47 -10.67 -30.51
N ALA A 410 -21.13 -11.43 -29.63
CA ALA A 410 -22.55 -11.28 -29.32
C ALA A 410 -22.84 -10.07 -28.41
N ASN A 411 -21.84 -9.52 -27.72
CA ASN A 411 -22.00 -8.40 -26.80
C ASN A 411 -20.77 -7.49 -26.80
N LYS A 412 -20.96 -6.17 -26.91
CA LYS A 412 -19.89 -5.16 -26.89
C LYS A 412 -19.00 -5.27 -25.64
N ALA A 413 -19.55 -5.69 -24.50
CA ALA A 413 -18.79 -5.87 -23.26
C ALA A 413 -17.66 -6.90 -23.42
N CYS A 414 -17.76 -7.87 -24.34
CA CYS A 414 -16.71 -8.85 -24.57
C CYS A 414 -15.53 -8.32 -25.40
N CYS A 415 -15.61 -7.09 -25.95
CA CYS A 415 -14.55 -6.57 -26.81
C CYS A 415 -13.22 -6.35 -26.07
N VAL A 416 -13.26 -6.10 -24.76
CA VAL A 416 -12.07 -5.97 -23.90
C VAL A 416 -11.30 -7.30 -23.77
N LEU A 417 -11.96 -8.44 -24.01
CA LEU A 417 -11.32 -9.75 -23.84
C LEU A 417 -10.34 -10.08 -24.96
N PHE A 418 -10.55 -9.60 -26.20
CA PHE A 418 -9.70 -10.00 -27.32
C PHE A 418 -8.23 -9.59 -27.15
N PRO A 419 -7.90 -8.35 -26.75
CA PRO A 419 -6.51 -8.00 -26.42
C PRO A 419 -5.92 -8.83 -25.28
N VAL A 420 -6.72 -9.19 -24.27
CA VAL A 420 -6.27 -10.05 -23.16
C VAL A 420 -5.93 -11.45 -23.67
N VAL A 421 -6.80 -12.03 -24.51
CA VAL A 421 -6.55 -13.35 -25.10
C VAL A 421 -5.28 -13.32 -25.95
N GLU A 422 -5.15 -12.36 -26.87
CA GLU A 422 -4.06 -12.34 -27.84
C GLU A 422 -2.71 -11.92 -27.24
N ASN A 423 -2.70 -10.86 -26.43
CA ASN A 423 -1.45 -10.22 -25.98
C ASN A 423 -0.99 -10.67 -24.60
N LEU A 424 -1.88 -11.26 -23.80
CA LEU A 424 -1.55 -11.72 -22.44
C LEU A 424 -1.63 -13.24 -22.38
N LEU A 425 -2.81 -13.84 -22.56
CA LEU A 425 -2.97 -15.29 -22.38
C LEU A 425 -2.14 -16.08 -23.40
N GLN A 426 -2.33 -15.85 -24.69
CA GLN A 426 -1.59 -16.61 -25.70
C GLN A 426 -0.10 -16.28 -25.72
N ALA A 427 0.27 -15.01 -25.50
CA ALA A 427 1.66 -14.57 -25.63
C ALA A 427 2.52 -14.81 -24.37
N GLN A 428 1.91 -14.78 -23.17
CA GLN A 428 2.64 -14.80 -21.89
C GLN A 428 2.32 -16.05 -21.05
N LEU A 429 1.12 -16.63 -21.17
CA LEU A 429 0.72 -17.78 -20.36
C LEU A 429 0.74 -19.11 -21.12
N PHE A 430 0.45 -19.12 -22.43
CA PHE A 430 0.31 -20.37 -23.20
C PHE A 430 1.34 -20.53 -24.32
N ASP A 431 2.53 -19.91 -24.21
CA ASP A 431 3.65 -20.10 -25.15
C ASP A 431 3.28 -20.01 -26.65
N GLY A 432 2.43 -19.03 -27.01
CA GLY A 432 1.97 -18.83 -28.39
C GLY A 432 0.79 -19.72 -28.80
N GLY A 433 0.08 -20.30 -27.84
CA GLY A 433 -1.13 -21.11 -28.06
C GLY A 433 -0.91 -22.61 -28.01
N GLU A 434 0.08 -23.07 -27.28
CA GLU A 434 0.33 -24.49 -27.07
C GLU A 434 -0.65 -25.08 -26.03
N CYS A 435 -0.97 -26.36 -26.21
CA CYS A 435 -1.64 -27.17 -25.19
C CYS A 435 -0.56 -27.83 -24.33
N GLY A 436 0.04 -27.02 -23.44
CA GLY A 436 1.07 -27.44 -22.51
C GLY A 436 0.56 -27.61 -21.08
N GLU A 437 1.48 -27.69 -20.13
CA GLU A 437 1.17 -27.76 -18.69
C GLU A 437 0.29 -26.57 -18.26
N GLU A 438 0.58 -25.37 -18.74
CA GLU A 438 -0.22 -24.18 -18.40
C GLU A 438 -1.69 -24.27 -18.82
N ALA A 439 -1.97 -24.89 -19.97
CA ALA A 439 -3.35 -25.11 -20.40
C ALA A 439 -4.09 -26.09 -19.48
N HIS A 440 -3.40 -27.13 -19.00
CA HIS A 440 -3.95 -28.10 -18.06
C HIS A 440 -4.14 -27.49 -16.66
N SER A 441 -3.13 -26.78 -16.18
CA SER A 441 -3.13 -26.11 -14.88
C SER A 441 -4.18 -25.00 -14.81
N ALA A 442 -4.37 -24.22 -15.89
CA ALA A 442 -5.45 -23.23 -15.96
C ALA A 442 -6.84 -23.87 -15.86
N LEU A 443 -7.06 -25.00 -16.55
CA LEU A 443 -8.32 -25.75 -16.44
C LEU A 443 -8.52 -26.28 -15.02
N ARG A 444 -7.47 -26.84 -14.40
CA ARG A 444 -7.50 -27.29 -13.00
C ARG A 444 -7.84 -26.13 -12.07
N LEU A 445 -7.14 -25.00 -12.17
CA LEU A 445 -7.37 -23.83 -11.32
C LEU A 445 -8.83 -23.36 -11.39
N SER A 446 -9.41 -23.29 -12.60
CA SER A 446 -10.82 -22.91 -12.76
C SER A 446 -11.82 -23.88 -12.12
N PHE A 447 -11.47 -25.17 -12.06
CA PHE A 447 -12.28 -26.16 -11.36
C PHE A 447 -12.18 -25.96 -9.85
N HIS A 448 -10.97 -25.79 -9.31
CA HIS A 448 -10.75 -25.57 -7.88
C HIS A 448 -11.45 -24.29 -7.38
N ASP A 449 -11.36 -23.22 -8.15
CA ASP A 449 -12.10 -21.97 -7.92
C ASP A 449 -13.62 -22.22 -7.87
N ALA A 450 -14.19 -22.80 -8.93
CA ALA A 450 -15.64 -22.95 -9.04
C ALA A 450 -16.27 -23.96 -8.08
N ILE A 451 -15.61 -25.10 -7.83
CA ILE A 451 -16.21 -26.22 -7.09
C ILE A 451 -16.37 -25.92 -5.59
N GLY A 452 -15.69 -24.88 -5.08
CA GLY A 452 -15.85 -24.39 -3.72
C GLY A 452 -17.26 -23.86 -3.39
N PHE A 453 -18.12 -23.68 -4.40
CA PHE A 453 -19.49 -23.19 -4.23
C PHE A 453 -20.40 -24.17 -3.48
N SER A 454 -21.18 -23.65 -2.52
CA SER A 454 -22.19 -24.41 -1.76
C SER A 454 -23.56 -23.75 -1.86
N LYS A 455 -24.60 -24.53 -2.16
CA LYS A 455 -25.99 -24.05 -2.15
C LYS A 455 -26.54 -23.85 -0.73
N HIS A 456 -25.99 -24.56 0.26
CA HIS A 456 -26.54 -24.66 1.60
C HIS A 456 -25.68 -23.97 2.67
N GLY A 457 -24.49 -23.47 2.30
CA GLY A 457 -23.59 -22.73 3.19
C GLY A 457 -22.91 -21.55 2.49
N GLY A 458 -22.55 -20.52 3.27
CA GLY A 458 -21.70 -19.40 2.82
C GLY A 458 -20.22 -19.78 2.79
N LYS A 459 -19.88 -20.94 2.22
CA LYS A 459 -18.55 -21.59 2.35
C LYS A 459 -17.63 -21.39 1.14
N GLY A 460 -18.00 -20.62 0.13
CA GLY A 460 -17.10 -20.30 -0.97
C GLY A 460 -17.78 -19.42 -2.01
N GLY A 461 -17.03 -18.46 -2.55
CA GLY A 461 -17.48 -17.53 -3.59
C GLY A 461 -17.78 -18.20 -4.94
N GLY A 462 -17.25 -19.41 -5.12
CA GLY A 462 -17.42 -20.20 -6.33
C GLY A 462 -16.49 -19.67 -7.42
N ALA A 463 -17.02 -19.54 -8.63
CA ALA A 463 -16.24 -19.13 -9.81
C ALA A 463 -15.87 -17.63 -9.81
N ASP A 464 -15.45 -17.05 -8.68
CA ASP A 464 -15.19 -15.62 -8.50
C ASP A 464 -13.69 -15.26 -8.51
N GLY A 465 -12.80 -16.25 -8.61
CA GLY A 465 -11.35 -16.07 -8.67
C GLY A 465 -10.71 -15.92 -7.30
N SER A 466 -11.40 -16.30 -6.22
CA SER A 466 -10.85 -16.23 -4.87
C SER A 466 -9.53 -16.99 -4.73
N VAL A 467 -9.36 -18.09 -5.49
CA VAL A 467 -8.12 -18.88 -5.51
C VAL A 467 -6.90 -18.08 -5.99
N LEU A 468 -7.10 -17.03 -6.81
CA LEU A 468 -6.02 -16.17 -7.31
C LEU A 468 -5.81 -14.97 -6.38
N VAL A 469 -6.86 -14.44 -5.77
CA VAL A 469 -6.85 -13.27 -4.88
C VAL A 469 -6.34 -13.62 -3.48
N PHE A 470 -6.78 -14.76 -2.94
CA PHE A 470 -6.44 -15.27 -1.63
C PHE A 470 -5.54 -16.50 -1.74
N ASN A 471 -4.61 -16.50 -2.68
CA ASN A 471 -3.73 -17.63 -2.98
C ASN A 471 -3.00 -18.12 -1.71
N VAL A 472 -2.55 -17.23 -0.82
CA VAL A 472 -1.90 -17.60 0.45
C VAL A 472 -2.80 -18.49 1.32
N THR A 473 -4.09 -18.17 1.38
CA THR A 473 -5.06 -18.92 2.19
C THR A 473 -5.51 -20.19 1.49
N GLU A 474 -5.89 -20.08 0.22
CA GLU A 474 -6.46 -21.21 -0.51
C GLU A 474 -5.41 -22.24 -0.94
N ASN A 475 -4.19 -21.84 -1.28
CA ASN A 475 -3.12 -22.76 -1.61
C ASN A 475 -2.66 -23.57 -0.39
N ALA A 476 -2.89 -23.05 0.83
CA ALA A 476 -2.60 -23.80 2.05
C ALA A 476 -3.56 -24.99 2.27
N PHE A 477 -4.68 -25.07 1.55
CA PHE A 477 -5.60 -26.20 1.63
C PHE A 477 -5.02 -27.42 0.94
N HIS A 478 -5.11 -28.58 1.61
CA HIS A 478 -4.54 -29.82 1.09
C HIS A 478 -5.07 -30.18 -0.32
N ALA A 479 -6.37 -29.94 -0.57
CA ALA A 479 -6.99 -30.16 -1.87
C ALA A 479 -6.35 -29.33 -3.00
N ASN A 480 -5.80 -28.16 -2.69
CA ASN A 480 -5.19 -27.24 -3.64
C ASN A 480 -3.70 -27.51 -3.87
N SER A 481 -3.10 -28.49 -3.20
CA SER A 481 -1.67 -28.83 -3.38
C SER A 481 -1.29 -28.99 -4.86
N GLY A 482 -0.26 -28.27 -5.30
CA GLY A 482 0.22 -28.28 -6.68
C GLY A 482 -0.52 -27.35 -7.63
N ILE A 483 -1.25 -26.35 -7.13
CA ILE A 483 -1.76 -25.21 -7.94
C ILE A 483 -1.02 -23.89 -7.64
N GLU A 484 -0.04 -23.90 -6.76
CA GLU A 484 0.71 -22.72 -6.32
C GLU A 484 1.44 -22.07 -7.50
N GLU A 485 2.13 -22.90 -8.29
CA GLU A 485 2.85 -22.49 -9.49
C GLU A 485 1.92 -21.76 -10.47
N ILE A 486 0.76 -22.33 -10.80
CA ILE A 486 -0.18 -21.68 -11.73
C ILE A 486 -0.81 -20.42 -11.14
N THR A 487 -1.06 -20.35 -9.83
CA THR A 487 -1.55 -19.10 -9.23
C THR A 487 -0.50 -18.00 -9.31
N ASP A 488 0.77 -18.32 -9.05
CA ASP A 488 1.87 -17.38 -9.09
C ASP A 488 2.16 -16.90 -10.53
N GLU A 489 2.05 -17.78 -11.51
CA GLU A 489 2.18 -17.43 -12.94
C GLU A 489 1.01 -16.62 -13.47
N GLN A 490 -0.23 -16.96 -13.08
CA GLN A 490 -1.42 -16.25 -13.54
C GLN A 490 -1.59 -14.88 -12.90
N PHE A 491 -1.12 -14.66 -11.68
CA PHE A 491 -1.32 -13.42 -10.94
C PHE A 491 -0.82 -12.17 -11.68
N PRO A 492 0.45 -12.07 -12.16
CA PRO A 492 0.91 -10.90 -12.89
C PRO A 492 0.18 -10.70 -14.23
N VAL A 493 -0.19 -11.79 -14.91
CA VAL A 493 -0.94 -11.74 -16.17
C VAL A 493 -2.37 -11.24 -15.93
N TRP A 494 -2.99 -11.66 -14.82
CA TRP A 494 -4.28 -11.16 -14.36
C TRP A 494 -4.23 -9.67 -14.06
N GLN A 495 -3.24 -9.19 -13.31
CA GLN A 495 -3.05 -7.78 -13.01
C GLN A 495 -2.92 -6.94 -14.28
N ALA A 496 -2.16 -7.42 -15.26
CA ALA A 496 -2.02 -6.76 -16.57
C ALA A 496 -3.32 -6.76 -17.40
N SER A 497 -4.26 -7.68 -17.13
CA SER A 497 -5.49 -7.84 -17.91
C SER A 497 -6.57 -6.80 -17.60
N GLY A 498 -6.58 -6.25 -16.37
CA GLY A 498 -7.66 -5.38 -15.88
C GLY A 498 -9.03 -6.08 -15.75
N LEU A 499 -9.08 -7.41 -15.81
CA LEU A 499 -10.28 -8.20 -15.55
C LEU A 499 -10.44 -8.45 -14.04
N THR A 500 -11.64 -8.85 -13.61
CA THR A 500 -11.80 -9.44 -12.27
C THR A 500 -11.11 -10.80 -12.23
N ALA A 501 -10.64 -11.23 -11.05
CA ALA A 501 -9.92 -12.50 -10.90
C ALA A 501 -10.73 -13.68 -11.46
N GLY A 502 -12.02 -13.76 -11.13
CA GLY A 502 -12.88 -14.83 -11.64
C GLY A 502 -13.06 -14.79 -13.16
N ASP A 503 -13.19 -13.61 -13.76
CA ASP A 503 -13.27 -13.53 -15.22
C ASP A 503 -11.95 -13.93 -15.87
N PHE A 504 -10.81 -13.62 -15.25
CA PHE A 504 -9.50 -14.02 -15.72
C PHE A 504 -9.29 -15.54 -15.63
N VAL A 505 -9.45 -16.14 -14.44
CA VAL A 505 -9.24 -17.58 -14.19
C VAL A 505 -10.08 -18.44 -15.15
N HIS A 506 -11.36 -18.08 -15.31
CA HIS A 506 -12.28 -18.84 -16.17
C HIS A 506 -12.07 -18.56 -17.66
N LEU A 507 -11.55 -17.38 -18.03
CA LEU A 507 -11.17 -17.10 -19.41
C LEU A 507 -9.88 -17.84 -19.78
N ALA A 508 -8.88 -17.85 -18.90
CA ALA A 508 -7.63 -18.59 -19.07
C ALA A 508 -7.91 -20.07 -19.30
N ALA A 509 -8.75 -20.70 -18.47
CA ALA A 509 -9.18 -22.08 -18.68
C ALA A 509 -9.89 -22.31 -20.01
N ALA A 510 -10.78 -21.41 -20.43
CA ALA A 510 -11.49 -21.53 -21.71
C ALA A 510 -10.56 -21.38 -22.92
N VAL A 511 -9.56 -20.49 -22.85
CA VAL A 511 -8.55 -20.29 -23.90
C VAL A 511 -7.57 -21.45 -23.94
N GLY A 512 -6.99 -21.85 -22.80
CA GLY A 512 -6.08 -22.99 -22.70
C GLY A 512 -6.73 -24.28 -23.19
N THR A 513 -7.98 -24.55 -22.79
CA THR A 513 -8.76 -25.68 -23.31
C THR A 513 -8.92 -25.60 -24.84
N ALA A 514 -9.15 -24.41 -25.40
CA ALA A 514 -9.30 -24.24 -26.85
C ALA A 514 -7.99 -24.44 -27.64
N ASN A 515 -6.83 -24.33 -26.99
CA ASN A 515 -5.53 -24.65 -27.59
C ASN A 515 -5.33 -26.16 -27.74
N CYS A 516 -6.06 -26.99 -26.99
CA CYS A 516 -5.92 -28.43 -26.98
C CYS A 516 -6.66 -29.13 -28.15
N PRO A 517 -5.95 -29.91 -28.99
CA PRO A 517 -6.58 -30.61 -30.12
C PRO A 517 -7.73 -31.53 -29.68
N GLY A 518 -8.91 -31.33 -30.29
CA GLY A 518 -10.10 -32.13 -30.01
C GLY A 518 -10.92 -31.68 -28.80
N ALA A 519 -10.45 -30.69 -28.05
CA ALA A 519 -11.21 -30.13 -26.94
C ALA A 519 -12.43 -29.33 -27.41
N PRO A 520 -13.52 -29.30 -26.62
CA PRO A 520 -14.67 -28.46 -26.94
C PRO A 520 -14.36 -26.99 -26.71
N ARG A 521 -15.00 -26.11 -27.48
CA ARG A 521 -14.98 -24.68 -27.18
C ARG A 521 -15.90 -24.41 -25.99
N LEU A 522 -15.32 -24.07 -24.85
CA LEU A 522 -16.08 -23.76 -23.64
C LEU A 522 -16.89 -22.47 -23.82
N LYS A 523 -18.10 -22.46 -23.28
CA LYS A 523 -18.93 -21.25 -23.22
C LYS A 523 -18.46 -20.39 -22.05
N PHE A 524 -17.91 -19.22 -22.35
CA PHE A 524 -17.52 -18.23 -21.35
C PHE A 524 -18.64 -17.19 -21.14
N MET A 525 -18.90 -16.88 -19.87
CA MET A 525 -19.80 -15.79 -19.45
C MET A 525 -18.94 -14.73 -18.78
N PHE A 526 -19.09 -13.46 -19.15
CA PHE A 526 -18.28 -12.34 -18.64
C PHE A 526 -19.06 -11.49 -17.63
N GLY A 527 -18.40 -10.98 -16.59
CA GLY A 527 -18.95 -10.06 -15.61
C GLY A 527 -19.02 -10.63 -14.19
N ARG A 528 -18.05 -11.47 -13.80
CA ARG A 528 -17.93 -11.94 -12.42
C ARG A 528 -17.50 -10.79 -11.50
N PRO A 529 -18.12 -10.62 -10.32
CA PRO A 529 -17.66 -9.65 -9.35
C PRO A 529 -16.29 -10.06 -8.77
N PRO A 530 -15.52 -9.11 -8.20
CA PRO A 530 -14.35 -9.46 -7.38
C PRO A 530 -14.76 -10.36 -6.20
N PRO A 531 -13.89 -11.31 -5.80
CA PRO A 531 -14.17 -12.16 -4.65
C PRO A 531 -14.12 -11.33 -3.36
N LEU A 532 -14.95 -11.70 -2.38
CA LEU A 532 -15.04 -10.98 -1.10
C LEU A 532 -14.35 -11.71 0.06
N ALA A 533 -14.05 -13.00 -0.10
CA ALA A 533 -13.41 -13.85 0.89
C ALA A 533 -12.83 -15.09 0.18
N PRO A 534 -11.85 -15.78 0.80
CA PRO A 534 -11.40 -17.08 0.30
C PRO A 534 -12.52 -18.13 0.37
N ALA A 535 -12.42 -19.17 -0.46
CA ALA A 535 -13.16 -20.39 -0.25
C ALA A 535 -12.83 -20.99 1.13
N ALA A 536 -13.80 -21.64 1.77
CA ALA A 536 -13.54 -22.35 3.00
C ALA A 536 -12.77 -23.65 2.70
N ASP A 537 -11.90 -24.05 3.63
CA ASP A 537 -11.23 -25.33 3.57
C ASP A 537 -12.25 -26.49 3.49
N LEU A 538 -11.82 -27.60 2.90
CA LEU A 538 -12.63 -28.79 2.67
C LEU A 538 -13.89 -28.51 1.82
N THR A 539 -13.84 -27.55 0.89
CA THR A 539 -14.90 -27.39 -0.13
C THR A 539 -14.54 -28.08 -1.44
N VAL A 540 -13.27 -28.03 -1.82
CA VAL A 540 -12.72 -28.81 -2.94
C VAL A 540 -12.59 -30.28 -2.56
N PRO A 541 -13.00 -31.24 -3.42
CA PRO A 541 -12.83 -32.68 -3.16
C PRO A 541 -11.36 -33.07 -3.00
N GLU A 542 -11.05 -33.88 -2.00
CA GLU A 542 -9.70 -34.39 -1.76
C GLU A 542 -9.47 -35.77 -2.40
N PRO A 543 -8.23 -36.11 -2.80
CA PRO A 543 -7.91 -37.44 -3.31
C PRO A 543 -8.27 -38.59 -2.36
N THR A 544 -8.33 -38.31 -1.06
CA THR A 544 -8.66 -39.27 0.01
C THR A 544 -10.14 -39.29 0.37
N ASP A 545 -10.99 -38.45 -0.24
CA ASP A 545 -12.42 -38.44 0.03
C ASP A 545 -13.09 -39.75 -0.40
N SER A 546 -14.10 -40.17 0.35
CA SER A 546 -14.97 -41.28 -0.07
C SER A 546 -15.79 -40.88 -1.30
N VAL A 547 -16.18 -41.85 -2.12
CA VAL A 547 -17.08 -41.61 -3.26
C VAL A 547 -18.36 -40.89 -2.84
N ASP A 548 -18.93 -41.26 -1.69
CA ASP A 548 -20.13 -40.62 -1.15
C ASP A 548 -19.88 -39.14 -0.79
N SER A 549 -18.70 -38.81 -0.24
CA SER A 549 -18.28 -37.43 0.05
C SER A 549 -18.17 -36.61 -1.24
N ILE A 550 -17.50 -37.16 -2.26
CA ILE A 550 -17.35 -36.50 -3.57
C ILE A 550 -18.73 -36.24 -4.18
N ILE A 551 -19.60 -37.26 -4.26
CA ILE A 551 -20.95 -37.10 -4.82
C ILE A 551 -21.75 -36.05 -4.05
N ALA A 552 -21.69 -36.05 -2.71
CA ALA A 552 -22.40 -35.07 -1.89
C ALA A 552 -21.93 -33.64 -2.16
N ARG A 553 -20.63 -33.41 -2.35
CA ARG A 553 -20.07 -32.09 -2.71
C ARG A 553 -20.56 -31.62 -4.07
N PHE A 554 -20.49 -32.48 -5.09
CA PHE A 554 -21.01 -32.15 -6.42
C PHE A 554 -22.52 -31.85 -6.37
N ALA A 555 -23.30 -32.61 -5.60
CA ALA A 555 -24.73 -32.33 -5.40
C ALA A 555 -24.97 -30.97 -4.72
N ASP A 556 -24.15 -30.60 -3.74
CA ASP A 556 -24.22 -29.30 -3.06
C ASP A 556 -23.84 -28.13 -3.97
N ALA A 557 -22.82 -28.29 -4.81
CA ALA A 557 -22.48 -27.34 -5.88
C ALA A 557 -23.56 -27.29 -6.99
N GLY A 558 -24.44 -28.30 -7.03
CA GLY A 558 -25.65 -28.30 -7.83
C GLY A 558 -25.64 -29.18 -9.07
N PHE A 559 -24.69 -30.10 -9.15
CA PHE A 559 -24.66 -31.16 -10.15
C PHE A 559 -25.69 -32.25 -9.80
N SER A 560 -26.19 -32.94 -10.83
CA SER A 560 -27.27 -33.93 -10.75
C SER A 560 -26.76 -35.35 -10.57
#